data_AF-A0A7J8SUA9-F1
#
_entry.id   AF-A0A7J8SUA9-F1
#
_cell.length_a   1.000
_cell.length_b   1.000
_cell.length_c   1.000
_cell.angle_alpha   90.00
_cell.angle_beta   90.00
_cell.angle_gamma   90.00
#
_symmetry.space_group_name_H-M   'P 1'
#
loop_
_entity.id
_entity.type
_entity.pdbx_description
1 polymer ?
#
loop_
_entity_poly.entity_id
_entity_poly.type
_entity_poly.pdbx_seq_one_letter_code
_entity_poly.pdbx_strand_id
1 'polypeptide(L)'
;MAEEVMKTHDLDFCSRPNLCAAGKFSYNASDLSYSPYNDYWREMRKICVVHLFSRVKTYRPTREDEVSRLIEKICQLSVDSKPINLSEAVMCLSNSIICRIGFRKRYDEEGAEKSRFSRLLKESEA
;
A
#
# COMPACT_ATOMS: atom_id res chain seq x y z
N MET A 1 26.62 7.77 7.74
CA MET A 1 25.51 8.46 8.44
C MET A 1 24.21 7.66 8.42
N ALA A 2 23.73 7.15 7.27
CA ALA A 2 22.50 6.35 7.24
C ALA A 2 22.55 5.07 8.09
N GLU A 3 23.69 4.36 8.07
CA GLU A 3 23.88 3.16 8.89
C GLU A 3 23.84 3.46 10.40
N GLU A 4 24.49 4.55 10.83
CA GLU A 4 24.45 4.98 12.22
C GLU A 4 23.02 5.23 12.71
N VAL A 5 22.20 5.87 11.89
CA VAL A 5 20.81 6.22 12.24
C VAL A 5 19.88 5.01 12.17
N MET A 6 20.04 4.12 11.19
CA MET A 6 19.10 3.03 10.92
C MET A 6 19.50 1.68 11.52
N LYS A 7 20.70 1.55 12.08
CA LYS A 7 21.17 0.31 12.74
C LYS A 7 21.81 0.57 14.10
N THR A 8 22.84 1.42 14.18
CA THR A 8 23.62 1.60 15.42
C THR A 8 22.79 2.28 16.51
N HIS A 9 22.04 3.31 16.14
CA HIS A 9 21.20 4.13 17.01
C HIS A 9 19.72 4.06 16.60
N ASP A 10 19.29 2.95 16.03
CA ASP A 10 17.94 2.83 15.45
C ASP A 10 16.83 3.05 16.48
N LEU A 11 17.00 2.60 17.71
CA LEU A 11 16.08 2.83 18.81
C LEU A 11 15.95 4.30 19.20
N ASP A 12 17.02 5.09 19.07
CA ASP A 12 16.97 6.53 19.37
C ASP A 12 16.22 7.30 18.27
N PHE A 13 16.28 6.82 17.02
CA PHE A 13 15.68 7.47 15.85
C PHE A 13 14.42 6.77 15.32
N CYS A 14 13.88 5.78 16.01
CA CYS A 14 12.75 5.00 15.52
C CYS A 14 11.41 5.74 15.56
N SER A 15 11.27 6.74 16.43
CA SER A 15 10.03 7.51 16.58
C SER A 15 9.76 8.43 15.38
N ARG A 16 8.48 8.58 15.02
CA ARG A 16 8.04 9.39 13.88
C ARG A 16 7.61 10.79 14.33
N PRO A 17 7.90 11.84 13.53
CA PRO A 17 7.42 13.18 13.84
C PRO A 17 5.89 13.23 13.76
N ASN A 18 5.27 14.02 14.63
CA ASN A 18 3.83 14.25 14.58
C ASN A 18 3.50 15.20 13.41
N LEU A 19 2.92 14.64 12.35
CA LEU A 19 2.51 15.38 11.16
C LEU A 19 0.99 15.58 11.20
N CYS A 20 0.51 16.80 10.92
CA CYS A 20 -0.93 17.08 10.81
C CYS A 20 -1.64 16.14 9.82
N ALA A 21 -0.96 15.82 8.71
CA ALA A 21 -1.42 14.85 7.71
C ALA A 21 -1.64 13.45 8.31
N ALA A 22 -0.68 12.95 9.09
CA ALA A 22 -0.78 11.68 9.80
C ALA A 22 -1.88 11.72 10.86
N GLY A 23 -2.12 12.87 11.48
CA GLY A 23 -3.25 13.10 12.38
C GLY A 23 -4.60 12.76 11.71
N LYS A 24 -4.79 13.27 10.49
CA LYS A 24 -6.04 13.10 9.70
C LYS A 24 -6.14 11.73 9.04
N PHE A 25 -5.07 11.24 8.42
CA PHE A 25 -5.09 10.04 7.58
C PHE A 25 -4.91 8.75 8.40
N SER A 26 -4.11 8.80 9.46
CA SER A 26 -3.63 7.63 10.19
C SER A 26 -4.29 7.43 11.55
N TYR A 27 -5.55 7.89 11.71
CA TYR A 27 -6.28 7.83 12.97
C TYR A 27 -5.45 8.38 14.14
N ASN A 28 -5.03 9.63 14.03
CA ASN A 28 -4.13 10.29 14.98
C ASN A 28 -2.79 9.56 15.16
N ALA A 29 -2.13 9.18 14.05
CA ALA A 29 -0.87 8.45 14.04
C ALA A 29 -0.89 7.12 14.84
N SER A 30 -1.98 6.36 14.71
CA SER A 30 -2.13 5.03 15.33
C SER A 30 -1.88 3.88 14.34
N ASP A 31 -1.33 4.17 13.15
CA ASP A 31 -0.99 3.15 12.15
C ASP A 31 0.46 2.61 12.31
N LEU A 32 0.90 1.72 11.42
CA LEU A 32 2.25 1.14 11.48
C LEU A 32 3.36 2.11 10.97
N SER A 33 3.00 3.12 10.19
CA SER A 33 3.93 3.98 9.44
C SER A 33 4.29 5.26 10.18
N TYR A 34 3.31 5.89 10.83
CA TYR A 34 3.41 7.19 11.48
C TYR A 34 3.31 7.12 13.01
N SER A 35 2.98 5.97 13.59
CA SER A 35 2.93 5.84 15.05
C SER A 35 4.32 5.96 15.69
N PRO A 36 4.43 6.65 16.85
CA PRO A 36 5.66 6.65 17.63
C PRO A 36 5.99 5.23 18.12
N TYR A 37 7.26 4.98 18.39
CA TYR A 37 7.68 3.68 18.88
C TYR A 37 7.17 3.46 20.31
N ASN A 38 6.25 2.52 20.46
CA ASN A 38 5.64 2.14 21.73
C ASN A 38 5.23 0.66 21.71
N ASP A 39 4.71 0.17 22.83
CA ASP A 39 4.29 -1.22 23.01
C ASP A 39 3.23 -1.64 21.98
N TYR A 40 2.27 -0.74 21.70
CA TYR A 40 1.22 -0.96 20.70
C TYR A 40 1.80 -1.16 19.29
N TRP A 41 2.71 -0.29 18.86
CA TRP A 41 3.36 -0.39 17.55
C TRP A 41 4.17 -1.68 17.43
N ARG A 42 4.87 -2.10 18.51
CA ARG A 42 5.63 -3.37 18.51
C ARG A 42 4.72 -4.58 18.32
N GLU A 43 3.60 -4.63 19.03
CA GLU A 43 2.62 -5.71 18.88
C GLU A 43 1.96 -5.72 17.50
N MET A 44 1.55 -4.55 16.98
CA MET A 44 0.98 -4.45 15.63
C MET A 44 2.00 -4.87 14.55
N ARG A 45 3.25 -4.44 14.67
CA ARG A 45 4.33 -4.86 13.77
C ARG A 45 4.51 -6.37 13.78
N LYS A 46 4.49 -7.00 14.97
CA LYS A 46 4.61 -8.45 15.12
C LYS A 46 3.47 -9.18 14.42
N ILE A 47 2.23 -8.72 14.59
CA ILE A 47 1.06 -9.28 13.89
C ILE A 47 1.24 -9.19 12.37
N CYS A 48 1.63 -8.03 11.84
CA CYS A 48 1.86 -7.86 10.40
C CYS A 48 2.97 -8.78 9.88
N VAL A 49 4.09 -8.91 10.60
CA VAL A 49 5.19 -9.79 10.20
C VAL A 49 4.73 -11.24 10.15
N VAL A 50 4.05 -11.71 11.20
CA VAL A 50 3.63 -13.11 11.31
C VAL A 50 2.52 -13.46 10.32
N HIS A 51 1.52 -12.59 10.14
CA HIS A 51 0.32 -12.94 9.38
C HIS A 51 0.32 -12.44 7.94
N LEU A 52 1.03 -11.35 7.63
CA LEU A 52 1.07 -10.76 6.29
C LEU A 52 2.43 -11.01 5.61
N PHE A 53 3.52 -10.57 6.23
CA PHE A 53 4.83 -10.57 5.55
C PHE A 53 5.50 -11.96 5.49
N SER A 54 5.23 -12.85 6.44
CA SER A 54 5.73 -14.24 6.39
C SER A 54 5.10 -15.04 5.22
N ARG A 55 3.89 -14.66 4.80
CA ARG A 55 3.06 -15.38 3.84
C ARG A 55 3.22 -14.86 2.41
N VAL A 56 4.19 -14.00 2.13
CA VAL A 56 4.41 -13.36 0.82
C VAL A 56 4.52 -14.35 -0.34
N LYS A 57 5.09 -15.53 -0.10
CA LYS A 57 5.17 -16.61 -1.10
C LYS A 57 3.80 -17.23 -1.40
N THR A 58 2.91 -17.31 -0.42
CA THR A 58 1.55 -17.86 -0.60
C THR A 58 0.64 -16.97 -1.44
N TYR A 59 0.94 -15.67 -1.52
CA TYR A 59 0.20 -14.72 -2.37
C TYR A 59 0.68 -14.67 -3.82
N ARG A 60 1.67 -15.49 -4.19
CA ARG A 60 2.19 -15.55 -5.56
C ARG A 60 1.09 -15.82 -6.61
N PRO A 61 0.17 -16.79 -6.42
CA PRO A 61 -0.89 -17.04 -7.40
C PRO A 61 -1.81 -15.83 -7.60
N THR A 62 -2.10 -15.09 -6.53
CA THR A 62 -2.89 -13.85 -6.60
C THR A 62 -2.19 -12.79 -7.44
N ARG A 63 -0.87 -12.59 -7.26
CA ARG A 63 -0.10 -11.62 -8.05
C ARG A 63 -0.03 -12.02 -9.52
N GLU A 64 0.23 -13.30 -9.81
CA GLU A 64 0.30 -13.80 -11.18
C GLU A 64 -1.05 -13.62 -11.90
N ASP A 65 -2.15 -13.95 -11.24
CA ASP A 65 -3.52 -13.80 -11.78
C ASP A 65 -3.90 -12.33 -12.02
N GLU A 66 -3.52 -11.39 -11.13
CA GLU A 66 -3.76 -9.96 -11.38
C GLU A 66 -2.85 -9.38 -12.49
N VAL A 67 -1.59 -9.84 -12.59
CA VAL A 67 -0.68 -9.41 -13.66
C VAL A 67 -1.13 -9.93 -15.01
N SER A 68 -1.56 -11.19 -15.11
CA SER A 68 -2.11 -11.75 -16.35
C SER A 68 -3.30 -10.96 -16.86
N ARG A 69 -4.23 -10.57 -15.97
CA ARG A 69 -5.36 -9.70 -16.33
C ARG A 69 -4.93 -8.33 -16.84
N LEU A 70 -3.93 -7.71 -16.20
CA LEU A 70 -3.43 -6.43 -16.68
C LEU A 70 -2.82 -6.57 -18.09
N ILE A 71 -2.07 -7.65 -18.35
CA ILE A 71 -1.50 -7.94 -19.66
C ILE A 71 -2.61 -8.13 -20.70
N GLU A 72 -3.65 -8.91 -20.39
CA GLU A 72 -4.81 -9.11 -21.28
C GLU A 72 -5.49 -7.78 -21.63
N LYS A 73 -5.71 -6.91 -20.63
CA LYS A 73 -6.28 -5.57 -20.84
C LYS A 73 -5.38 -4.70 -21.73
N ILE A 74 -4.07 -4.74 -21.53
CA ILE A 74 -3.11 -4.01 -22.38
C ILE A 74 -3.16 -4.54 -23.82
N CYS A 75 -3.18 -5.85 -24.01
CA CYS A 75 -3.28 -6.47 -25.33
C CYS A 75 -4.57 -6.05 -26.05
N GLN A 76 -5.71 -6.03 -25.36
CA GLN A 76 -6.99 -5.57 -25.93
C GLN A 76 -6.94 -4.10 -26.35
N LEU A 77 -6.42 -3.21 -25.49
CA LEU A 77 -6.28 -1.78 -25.82
C LEU A 77 -5.28 -1.54 -26.96
N SER A 78 -4.26 -2.40 -27.09
CA SER A 78 -3.30 -2.35 -28.19
C SER A 78 -3.94 -2.65 -29.54
N VAL A 79 -4.94 -3.55 -29.60
CA VAL A 79 -5.71 -3.81 -30.84
C VAL A 79 -6.41 -2.53 -31.30
N ASP A 80 -6.95 -1.76 -30.37
CA ASP A 80 -7.62 -0.48 -30.64
C ASP A 80 -6.64 0.68 -30.89
N SER A 81 -5.32 0.44 -30.83
CA SER A 81 -4.27 1.48 -30.90
C SER A 81 -4.46 2.62 -29.89
N LYS A 82 -5.08 2.34 -28.74
CA LYS A 82 -5.34 3.33 -27.69
C LYS A 82 -4.13 3.48 -26.77
N PRO A 83 -3.70 4.72 -26.45
CA PRO A 83 -2.64 4.92 -25.47
C PRO A 83 -3.11 4.49 -24.07
N ILE A 84 -2.21 3.87 -23.31
CA ILE A 84 -2.47 3.46 -21.92
C ILE A 84 -1.64 4.28 -20.93
N ASN A 85 -2.27 4.75 -19.86
CA ASN A 85 -1.59 5.35 -18.73
C ASN A 85 -1.06 4.25 -17.79
N LEU A 86 0.24 3.95 -17.87
CA LEU A 86 0.86 2.92 -17.05
C LEU A 86 0.86 3.25 -15.55
N SER A 87 0.99 4.52 -15.17
CA SER A 87 0.93 4.93 -13.76
C SER A 87 -0.42 4.58 -13.15
N GLU A 88 -1.49 4.85 -13.91
CA GLU A 88 -2.83 4.50 -13.49
C GLU A 88 -3.05 2.98 -13.41
N ALA A 89 -2.56 2.25 -14.40
CA ALA A 89 -2.70 0.80 -14.49
C ALA A 89 -1.94 0.07 -13.37
N VAL A 90 -0.71 0.48 -13.06
CA VAL A 90 0.08 -0.10 -11.97
C VAL A 90 -0.52 0.24 -10.60
N MET A 91 -1.11 1.43 -10.43
CA MET A 91 -1.83 1.78 -9.22
C MET A 91 -3.08 0.90 -9.03
N CYS A 92 -3.85 0.66 -10.09
CA CYS A 92 -4.96 -0.31 -10.08
C CYS A 92 -4.47 -1.71 -9.68
N LEU A 93 -3.42 -2.20 -10.34
CA LEU A 93 -2.85 -3.52 -10.05
C LEU A 93 -2.46 -3.68 -8.58
N SER A 94 -1.78 -2.66 -8.03
CA SER A 94 -1.37 -2.64 -6.63
C SER A 94 -2.57 -2.69 -5.69
N ASN A 95 -3.60 -1.89 -5.98
CA ASN A 95 -4.83 -1.89 -5.20
C ASN A 95 -5.55 -3.26 -5.26
N SER A 96 -5.71 -3.84 -6.46
CA SER A 96 -6.35 -5.15 -6.63
C SER A 96 -5.62 -6.26 -5.89
N ILE A 97 -4.28 -6.28 -5.91
CA ILE A 97 -3.47 -7.23 -5.16
C ILE A 97 -3.68 -7.06 -3.66
N ILE A 98 -3.58 -5.82 -3.14
CA ILE A 98 -3.76 -5.51 -1.72
C ILE A 98 -5.17 -5.89 -1.26
N CYS A 99 -6.20 -5.54 -2.02
CA CYS A 99 -7.59 -5.85 -1.69
C CYS A 99 -7.88 -7.35 -1.71
N ARG A 100 -7.31 -8.11 -2.66
CA ARG A 100 -7.46 -9.57 -2.66
C ARG A 100 -6.73 -10.24 -1.51
N ILE A 101 -5.55 -9.76 -1.14
CA ILE A 101 -4.80 -10.31 -0.02
C ILE A 101 -5.49 -9.98 1.32
N GLY A 102 -5.88 -8.72 1.51
CA GLY A 102 -6.43 -8.23 2.78
C GLY A 102 -7.91 -8.56 2.98
N PHE A 103 -8.74 -8.41 1.94
CA PHE A 103 -10.19 -8.54 2.03
C PHE A 103 -10.77 -9.75 1.29
N ARG A 104 -9.93 -10.51 0.55
CA ARG A 104 -10.36 -11.58 -0.37
C ARG A 104 -11.41 -11.15 -1.38
N LYS A 105 -11.50 -9.85 -1.66
CA LYS A 105 -12.43 -9.25 -2.61
C LYS A 105 -11.67 -8.71 -3.81
N ARG A 106 -12.27 -8.85 -4.99
CA ARG A 106 -11.92 -8.07 -6.17
C ARG A 106 -12.84 -6.86 -6.21
N TYR A 107 -12.28 -5.72 -6.60
CA TYR A 107 -13.04 -4.54 -6.93
C TYR A 107 -12.88 -4.35 -8.44
N ASP A 108 -14.00 -4.32 -9.15
CA ASP A 108 -13.96 -4.03 -10.58
C ASP A 108 -13.46 -2.60 -10.79
N GLU A 109 -12.73 -2.38 -11.88
CA GLU A 109 -12.05 -1.10 -12.17
C GLU A 109 -13.04 0.07 -12.41
N GLU A 110 -14.34 -0.20 -12.42
CA GLU A 110 -15.42 0.76 -12.60
C GLU A 110 -15.84 1.39 -11.26
N GLY A 111 -15.18 2.50 -10.92
CA GLY A 111 -15.88 3.65 -10.34
C GLY A 111 -15.80 3.90 -8.82
N ALA A 112 -15.76 5.20 -8.50
CA ALA A 112 -15.90 5.87 -7.20
C ALA A 112 -14.81 5.68 -6.12
N GLU A 113 -14.38 4.47 -5.78
CA GLU A 113 -13.50 4.27 -4.60
C GLU A 113 -12.05 4.73 -4.86
N LYS A 114 -11.54 4.51 -6.08
CA LYS A 114 -10.21 4.98 -6.52
C LYS A 114 -10.08 6.50 -6.50
N SER A 115 -11.12 7.21 -6.93
CA SER A 115 -11.12 8.68 -6.95
C SER A 115 -11.19 9.24 -5.53
N ARG A 116 -11.90 8.57 -4.61
CA ARG A 116 -11.97 8.97 -3.20
C ARG A 116 -10.64 8.81 -2.48
N PHE A 117 -9.96 7.67 -2.61
CA PHE A 117 -8.66 7.47 -1.97
C PHE A 117 -7.59 8.42 -2.52
N SER A 118 -7.52 8.59 -3.85
CA SER A 118 -6.60 9.55 -4.47
C SER A 118 -6.90 11.01 -4.05
N ARG A 119 -8.17 11.37 -3.87
CA ARG A 119 -8.55 12.69 -3.37
C ARG A 119 -8.10 12.90 -1.92
N LEU A 120 -8.36 11.93 -1.04
CA LEU A 120 -7.94 12.01 0.37
C LEU A 120 -6.42 12.12 0.53
N LEU A 121 -5.65 11.42 -0.30
CA LEU A 121 -4.18 11.55 -0.31
C LEU A 121 -3.76 12.99 -0.67
N LYS A 122 -4.31 13.56 -1.76
CA LYS A 122 -4.02 14.95 -2.15
C LYS A 122 -4.43 15.96 -1.09
N GLU A 123 -5.56 15.75 -0.41
CA GLU A 123 -6.02 16.61 0.68
C GLU A 123 -5.12 16.52 1.93
N SER A 124 -4.38 15.43 2.10
CA SER A 124 -3.45 15.24 3.22
C SER A 124 -2.06 15.86 2.98
N GLU A 125 -1.73 16.16 1.72
CA GLU A 125 -0.47 16.81 1.31
C GLU A 125 -0.53 18.35 1.44
N ALA A 126 -1.71 18.92 1.70
CA ALA A 126 -1.98 20.35 1.88
C ALA A 126 -2.11 20.76 3.35
#